data_AF-A0A0M0GE50-F1
#
_entry.id   AF-A0A0M0GE50-F1
#
_cell.length_a   1.000
_cell.length_b   1.000
_cell.length_c   1.000
_cell.angle_alpha   90.00
_cell.angle_beta   90.00
_cell.angle_gamma   90.00
#
_symmetry.space_group_name_H-M   'P 1'
#
loop_
_entity.id
_entity.type
_entity.pdbx_description
1 polymer ?
#
loop_
_entity_poly.entity_id
_entity_poly.type
_entity_poly.pdbx_seq_one_letter_code
_entity_poly.pdbx_strand_id
1 'polypeptide(L)' 'MFWIGIHPDFRGKGLGKNLYSIGLHRLQYDFDAKRYLGATRAENVPMRKVFEANGCVQESISVISLEYSLFG' A
#
# COMPACT_ATOMS: atom_id res chain seq x y z
N MET A 1 8.22 -2.87 -0.11
CA MET A 1 7.26 -3.93 0.25
C MET A 1 6.62 -4.47 -1.01
N PHE A 2 6.39 -5.77 -1.11
CA PHE A 2 5.73 -6.40 -2.26
C PHE A 2 4.24 -6.06 -2.34
N TRP A 3 3.58 -6.44 -3.45
CA TRP A 3 2.13 -6.37 -3.59
C TRP A 3 1.46 -7.19 -2.49
N ILE A 4 0.61 -6.54 -1.71
CA ILE A 4 -0.19 -7.18 -0.68
C ILE A 4 -1.67 -7.18 -1.08
N GLY A 5 -2.37 -8.26 -0.72
CA GLY A 5 -3.80 -8.42 -0.96
C GLY A 5 -4.46 -9.13 0.20
N ILE A 6 -5.72 -8.76 0.46
CA ILE A 6 -6.60 -9.49 1.38
C ILE A 6 -7.68 -10.16 0.56
N HIS A 7 -7.81 -11.47 0.76
CA HIS A 7 -8.86 -12.26 0.12
C HIS A 7 -10.24 -11.65 0.41
N PRO A 8 -11.16 -11.57 -0.57
CA PRO A 8 -12.45 -10.90 -0.43
C PRO A 8 -13.22 -11.25 0.85
N ASP A 9 -13.28 -12.54 1.20
CA ASP A 9 -13.99 -13.05 2.38
C ASP A 9 -13.45 -12.57 3.74
N PHE A 10 -12.27 -11.96 3.73
CA PHE A 10 -11.58 -11.46 4.92
C PHE A 10 -11.47 -9.93 4.96
N ARG A 11 -12.10 -9.24 4.02
CA ARG A 11 -12.16 -7.77 4.00
C ARG A 11 -13.03 -7.23 5.14
N GLY A 12 -12.86 -5.95 5.47
CA GLY A 12 -13.62 -5.28 6.54
C GLY A 12 -13.19 -5.63 7.96
N LYS A 13 -12.26 -6.57 8.15
CA LYS A 13 -11.79 -7.05 9.46
C LYS A 13 -10.53 -6.36 9.98
N GLY A 14 -10.08 -5.28 9.34
CA GLY A 14 -8.84 -4.57 9.69
C GLY A 14 -7.52 -5.31 9.33
N LEU A 15 -7.60 -6.52 8.77
CA LEU A 15 -6.43 -7.34 8.45
C LEU A 15 -5.43 -6.67 7.51
N GLY A 16 -5.91 -5.89 6.52
CA GLY A 16 -5.04 -5.14 5.62
C GLY A 16 -4.19 -4.10 6.36
N LYS A 17 -4.77 -3.41 7.36
CA LYS A 17 -4.03 -2.47 8.21
C LYS A 17 -2.93 -3.19 8.98
N ASN A 18 -3.27 -4.28 9.66
CA ASN A 18 -2.33 -5.03 10.50
C ASN A 18 -1.19 -5.63 9.67
N LEU A 19 -1.52 -6.25 8.53
CA LEU A 19 -0.52 -6.82 7.62
C LEU A 19 0.44 -5.75 7.12
N TYR A 20 -0.08 -4.59 6.74
CA TYR A 20 0.74 -3.48 6.26
C TYR A 20 1.66 -2.92 7.36
N SER A 21 1.14 -2.80 8.60
CA SER A 21 1.93 -2.38 9.77
C SER A 21 3.11 -3.30 10.04
N ILE A 22 2.90 -4.63 9.98
CA ILE A 22 3.97 -5.63 10.12
C ILE A 22 5.04 -5.42 9.04
N GLY A 23 4.61 -5.18 7.80
CA GLY A 23 5.53 -4.91 6.70
C GLY A 23 6.37 -3.65 6.91
N LEU A 24 5.78 -2.55 7.38
CA LEU A 24 6.50 -1.32 7.72
C LEU A 24 7.51 -1.54 8.85
N HIS A 25 7.10 -2.25 9.91
CA HIS A 25 7.97 -2.59 11.02
C HIS A 25 9.21 -3.35 10.53
N ARG A 26 9.01 -4.38 9.71
CA ARG A 26 10.13 -5.15 9.16
C ARG A 26 11.04 -4.30 8.27
N LEU A 27 10.47 -3.43 7.43
CA LEU A 27 11.29 -2.49 6.64
C LEU A 27 12.18 -1.62 7.54
N GLN A 28 11.63 -1.09 8.62
CA GLN A 28 12.35 -0.22 9.53
C GLN A 28 13.44 -0.96 10.31
N TYR A 29 13.12 -2.13 10.88
CA TYR A 29 13.98 -2.79 11.87
C TYR A 29 14.79 -3.97 11.33
N ASP A 30 14.31 -4.67 10.29
CA ASP A 30 15.03 -5.81 9.70
C ASP A 30 15.92 -5.36 8.54
N PHE A 31 15.60 -4.22 7.91
CA PHE A 31 16.26 -3.74 6.69
C PHE A 31 16.79 -2.29 6.81
N ASP A 32 16.69 -1.67 7.98
CA ASP A 32 17.14 -0.29 8.25
C ASP A 32 16.60 0.75 7.23
N ALA A 33 15.40 0.52 6.70
CA ALA A 33 14.81 1.41 5.71
C ALA A 33 14.42 2.75 6.35
N LYS A 34 15.00 3.84 5.84
CA LYS A 34 14.73 5.21 6.32
C LYS A 34 13.41 5.78 5.83
N ARG A 35 12.91 5.30 4.69
CA ARG A 35 11.66 5.78 4.08
C ARG A 35 11.04 4.66 3.26
N TYR A 36 9.71 4.61 3.27
CA TYR A 36 8.92 3.75 2.40
C TYR A 36 8.00 4.62 1.53
N LEU A 37 7.92 4.30 0.24
CA LEU A 37 6.95 4.89 -0.69
C LEU A 37 6.06 3.78 -1.23
N GLY A 38 4.76 3.86 -0.93
CA GLY A 38 3.74 2.96 -1.46
C GLY A 38 2.99 3.63 -2.60
N ALA A 39 2.62 2.85 -3.62
CA ALA A 39 1.82 3.31 -4.74
C ALA A 39 0.60 2.40 -4.93
N THR A 40 -0.52 2.99 -5.32
CA THR A 40 -1.74 2.28 -5.71
C THR A 40 -2.52 3.12 -6.71
N ARG A 41 -3.39 2.49 -7.50
CA ARG A 41 -4.36 3.21 -8.35
C ARG A 41 -5.28 4.08 -7.50
N ALA A 42 -5.70 5.23 -8.03
CA ALA A 42 -6.55 6.18 -7.32
C ALA A 42 -7.92 5.59 -6.95
N GLU A 43 -8.43 4.66 -7.76
CA GLU A 43 -9.71 3.99 -7.57
C GLU A 43 -9.65 2.89 -6.50
N ASN A 44 -8.44 2.47 -6.09
CA ASN A 44 -8.25 1.46 -5.04
C ASN A 44 -8.43 2.07 -3.65
N VAL A 45 -9.66 2.53 -3.38
CA VAL A 45 -10.07 3.13 -2.10
C VAL A 45 -9.68 2.26 -0.89
N PRO A 46 -9.84 0.92 -0.89
CA PRO A 46 -9.44 0.10 0.26
C PRO A 46 -7.95 0.21 0.60
N MET A 47 -7.06 0.21 -0.41
CA MET A 47 -5.63 0.31 -0.16
C MET A 47 -5.23 1.71 0.34
N ARG A 48 -5.84 2.78 -0.19
CA ARG A 48 -5.60 4.15 0.30
C ARG A 48 -5.95 4.28 1.78
N LYS A 49 -7.09 3.72 2.21
CA LYS A 49 -7.47 3.67 3.63
C LYS A 49 -6.49 2.88 4.48
N VAL A 50 -5.88 1.81 3.94
CA VAL A 50 -4.81 1.06 4.64
C VAL A 50 -3.56 1.92 4.82
N PHE A 51 -3.16 2.69 3.81
CA PHE A 51 -2.03 3.61 3.89
C PHE A 51 -2.28 4.68 4.96
N GLU A 52 -3.41 5.37 4.89
CA GLU A 52 -3.81 6.41 5.86
C GLU A 52 -3.88 5.85 7.29
N ALA A 53 -4.50 4.68 7.48
CA ALA A 53 -4.63 4.05 8.79
C ALA A 53 -3.28 3.58 9.40
N ASN A 54 -2.21 3.55 8.60
CA ASN A 54 -0.85 3.26 9.02
C ASN A 54 0.06 4.51 9.05
N GLY A 55 -0.52 5.71 8.96
CA GLY A 55 0.22 6.97 9.06
C GLY A 55 0.97 7.37 7.80
N CYS A 56 0.73 6.73 6.65
CA CYS A 56 1.24 7.22 5.39
C CYS A 56 0.50 8.51 4.99
N VAL A 57 1.25 9.47 4.46
CA VAL A 57 0.72 10.73 3.92
C VAL A 57 0.83 10.69 2.40
N GLN A 58 -0.20 11.19 1.71
CA GLN A 58 -0.20 11.26 0.26
C GLN A 58 0.78 12.32 -0.22
N GLU A 59 1.81 11.89 -0.96
CA GLU A 59 2.78 12.76 -1.62
C GLU A 59 2.27 13.16 -3.01
N SER A 60 2.40 14.44 -3.38
CA SER A 60 1.84 14.98 -4.61
C SER A 60 2.67 14.70 -5.87
N ILE A 61 3.92 14.22 -5.76
CA ILE A 61 4.89 14.34 -6.87
C ILE A 61 5.76 13.08 -7.13
N SER A 62 5.42 11.91 -6.62
CA SER A 62 6.45 10.86 -6.47
C SER A 62 6.47 9.72 -7.51
N VAL A 63 5.38 9.44 -8.23
CA VAL A 63 5.32 8.25 -9.11
C VAL A 63 4.57 8.49 -10.41
N ILE A 64 5.23 8.20 -11.54
CA ILE A 64 4.63 8.13 -12.87
C ILE A 64 4.30 6.66 -13.15
N SER A 65 3.05 6.38 -13.54
CA SER A 65 2.62 5.05 -13.96
C SER A 65 2.31 5.06 -15.47
N LEU A 66 2.80 4.06 -16.19
CA LEU A 66 2.49 3.84 -17.59
C LEU A 66 1.63 2.58 -17.71
N GLU A 67 0.57 2.66 -18.50
CA GLU A 67 -0.34 1.55 -18.75
C GLU A 67 -0.30 1.19 -20.24
N TYR A 68 -0.21 -0.10 -20.54
CA TYR A 68 -0.38 -0.64 -21.88
C TYR A 68 -1.67 -1.44 -21.93
N SER A 69 -2.59 -1.02 -22.80
CA SER A 69 -3.88 -1.68 -23.00
C SER A 69 -3.96 -2.19 -24.44
N LEU A 70 -4.29 -3.47 -24.61
CA LEU A 70 -4.47 -4.09 -25.92
C LEU A 70 -5.81 -3.75 -26.59
N PHE A 71 -6.74 -3.17 -25.83
CA PHE A 71 -8.06 -2.78 -26.30
C PHE A 71 -8.45 -1.46 -25.64
N GLY A 72 -8.58 -0.40 -26.44
CA GLY A 72 -9.26 0.85 -26.08
C GLY A 72 -10.69 0.83 -26.59
#